data_AF-A0A6P0VHN2-F1
#
_entry.id   AF-A0A6P0VHN2-F1
#
_cell.length_a   1.000
_cell.length_b   1.000
_cell.length_c   1.000
_cell.angle_alpha   90.00
_cell.angle_beta   90.00
_cell.angle_gamma   90.00
#
_symmetry.space_group_name_H-M   'P 1'
#
loop_
_entity.id
_entity.type
_entity.pdbx_description
1 polymer ?
#
loop_
_entity_poly.entity_id
_entity_poly.type
_entity_poly.pdbx_seq_one_letter_code
_entity_poly.pdbx_strand_id
1 'polypeptide(L)'
;MEENVLRGTFLWRGFYHEWLRSVLGFRLAHRISKFDSYISEESFEAGENWKGSALFTMGQDTGVDGNFMYPRGYFGAIYSPDLYIKHYQKELQWTDRSEGSEEVPYAISQKCEEIEIDLAELGATNANQYVIALSGISLETTCNSKKCNSHGMWPYHFEIKLSPCDRSENLLKCSLNVHIARAWTPNKGGPPLWLSEILPTLYKSYNDRLDFNLKIQYTLIAGTDDVLHVTHVTGEEQEGQGHDSKPRMSSVVLQGIGGGAYAKAASVVTGFSFKLFELNNNNEKFQRLGRYIGGWGFSTDDSSYQPQLGELEVNCSQRFWVPYTVFNTGVYYRTDLALVQLGDGAGVANTSQEEGNICNNSSPQAPPITTWKKCGTGNKPPSQSQDMIEIYTQISSSEKGRSL
;
A
#
# COMPACT_ATOMS: atom_id res chain seq x y z
N MET A 1 24.40 6.67 -22.46
CA MET A 1 24.48 6.28 -21.04
C MET A 1 23.71 4.98 -20.98
N GLU A 2 24.39 3.85 -20.81
CA GLU A 2 23.71 2.58 -20.55
C GLU A 2 23.03 2.73 -19.18
N GLU A 3 21.70 2.72 -19.15
CA GLU A 3 20.97 2.60 -17.89
C GLU A 3 21.33 1.24 -17.28
N ASN A 4 21.77 1.25 -16.02
CA ASN A 4 22.21 0.03 -15.34
C ASN A 4 21.02 -0.91 -15.13
N VAL A 5 20.92 -1.97 -15.92
CA VAL A 5 20.05 -3.11 -15.63
C VAL A 5 20.49 -3.72 -14.30
N LEU A 6 19.58 -3.80 -13.34
CA LEU A 6 19.88 -4.36 -12.03
C LEU A 6 19.81 -5.88 -12.07
N ARG A 7 20.56 -6.51 -11.17
CA ARG A 7 20.60 -7.97 -10.97
C ARG A 7 19.94 -8.39 -9.65
N GLY A 8 19.47 -7.43 -8.87
CA GLY A 8 18.67 -7.64 -7.67
C GLY A 8 17.68 -6.51 -7.48
N THR A 9 16.66 -6.77 -6.67
CA THR A 9 15.66 -5.78 -6.27
C THR A 9 15.08 -6.09 -4.90
N PHE A 10 14.67 -5.05 -4.20
CA PHE A 10 13.82 -5.13 -3.05
C PHE A 10 12.37 -5.33 -3.47
N LEU A 11 11.72 -6.31 -2.83
CA LEU A 11 10.32 -6.62 -3.06
C LEU A 11 9.47 -5.88 -2.05
N TRP A 12 8.59 -4.99 -2.48
CA TRP A 12 7.62 -4.36 -1.59
C TRP A 12 6.57 -5.40 -1.16
N ARG A 13 6.50 -5.63 0.15
CA ARG A 13 5.64 -6.68 0.75
C ARG A 13 4.40 -6.10 1.43
N GLY A 14 4.27 -4.78 1.43
CA GLY A 14 3.13 -4.06 1.96
C GLY A 14 3.54 -2.99 2.97
N PHE A 15 2.58 -2.57 3.78
CA PHE A 15 2.70 -1.45 4.68
C PHE A 15 1.77 -1.57 5.88
N TYR A 16 2.03 -0.76 6.89
CA TYR A 16 1.11 -0.54 7.98
C TYR A 16 1.13 0.91 8.43
N HIS A 17 -0.02 1.56 8.43
CA HIS A 17 -0.19 2.88 9.04
C HIS A 17 -1.28 2.80 10.10
N GLU A 18 -1.01 3.36 11.27
CA GLU A 18 -1.98 3.53 12.34
C GLU A 18 -1.90 4.95 12.87
N TRP A 19 -3.06 5.59 12.93
CA TRP A 19 -3.18 6.92 13.47
C TRP A 19 -3.33 6.87 14.99
N LEU A 20 -2.33 7.39 15.70
CA LEU A 20 -2.21 7.29 17.15
C LEU A 20 -2.58 8.57 17.88
N ARG A 21 -2.87 9.66 17.15
CA ARG A 21 -3.32 10.92 17.74
C ARG A 21 -4.62 10.70 18.51
N SER A 22 -4.63 11.19 19.74
CA SER A 22 -5.80 11.18 20.62
C SER A 22 -6.08 12.57 21.17
N VAL A 23 -7.36 12.90 21.28
CA VAL A 23 -7.85 14.17 21.83
C VAL A 23 -8.93 13.86 22.84
N LEU A 24 -8.78 14.40 24.06
CA LEU A 24 -9.65 14.10 25.21
C LEU A 24 -9.80 12.59 25.49
N GLY A 25 -8.75 11.80 25.23
CA GLY A 25 -8.76 10.34 25.42
C GLY A 25 -9.35 9.53 24.27
N PHE A 26 -9.88 10.19 23.23
CA PHE A 26 -10.45 9.52 22.06
C PHE A 26 -9.51 9.61 20.87
N ARG A 27 -9.31 8.49 20.16
CA ARG A 27 -8.75 8.52 18.80
C ARG A 27 -9.76 9.26 17.92
N LEU A 28 -9.34 10.42 17.42
CA LEU A 28 -10.16 11.20 16.51
C LEU A 28 -10.17 10.52 15.15
N ALA A 29 -11.18 10.87 14.37
CA ALA A 29 -11.50 10.19 13.15
C ALA A 29 -10.86 10.96 11.97
N HIS A 30 -10.14 10.26 11.08
CA HIS A 30 -9.31 10.89 10.05
C HIS A 30 -9.63 10.50 8.60
N ARG A 31 -9.30 11.42 7.69
CA ARG A 31 -9.36 11.26 6.23
C ARG A 31 -7.99 10.82 5.71
N ILE A 32 -7.88 10.49 4.44
CA ILE A 32 -6.60 10.33 3.75
C ILE A 32 -6.47 11.46 2.74
N SER A 33 -5.47 12.34 2.91
CA SER A 33 -5.06 13.36 1.92
C SER A 33 -3.74 13.03 1.26
N LYS A 34 -2.83 12.39 2.00
CA LYS A 34 -1.56 11.90 1.49
C LYS A 34 -1.32 10.48 1.97
N PHE A 35 -0.71 9.65 1.15
CA PHE A 35 -0.27 8.31 1.52
C PHE A 35 0.97 7.94 0.69
N ASP A 36 2.06 7.59 1.36
CA ASP A 36 3.28 7.09 0.71
C ASP A 36 3.67 5.77 1.34
N SER A 37 3.94 4.79 0.50
CA SER A 37 4.64 3.57 0.87
C SER A 37 5.30 3.02 -0.38
N TYR A 38 6.59 3.27 -0.55
CA TYR A 38 7.35 2.79 -1.70
C TYR A 38 8.83 2.63 -1.41
N ILE A 39 9.48 1.87 -2.30
CA ILE A 39 10.92 1.61 -2.30
C ILE A 39 11.56 2.37 -3.47
N SER A 40 12.70 3.01 -3.24
CA SER A 40 13.47 3.72 -4.27
C SER A 40 14.96 3.67 -4.00
N GLU A 41 15.76 4.23 -4.92
CA GLU A 41 17.22 4.38 -4.77
C GLU A 41 17.94 3.06 -4.42
N GLU A 42 17.53 1.99 -5.11
CA GLU A 42 18.08 0.66 -4.88
C GLU A 42 19.50 0.54 -5.45
N SER A 43 20.36 -0.16 -4.71
CA SER A 43 21.66 -0.59 -5.23
C SER A 43 22.00 -1.99 -4.74
N PHE A 44 22.64 -2.77 -5.62
CA PHE A 44 23.04 -4.14 -5.34
C PHE A 44 24.49 -4.37 -5.71
N GLU A 45 25.25 -4.94 -4.77
CA GLU A 45 26.61 -5.41 -4.97
C GLU A 45 26.56 -6.93 -5.23
N ALA A 46 26.99 -7.34 -6.43
CA ALA A 46 27.06 -8.74 -6.82
C ALA A 46 28.21 -9.49 -6.13
N GLY A 47 28.02 -10.79 -5.89
CA GLY A 47 29.04 -11.69 -5.35
C GLY A 47 28.42 -12.86 -4.58
N GLU A 48 29.27 -13.76 -4.06
CA GLU A 48 28.83 -14.89 -3.20
C GLU A 48 28.06 -14.40 -1.97
N ASN A 49 28.38 -13.20 -1.48
CA ASN A 49 27.66 -12.52 -0.42
C ASN A 49 27.06 -11.22 -0.96
N TRP A 50 26.02 -11.31 -1.78
CA TRP A 50 25.35 -10.12 -2.31
C TRP A 50 24.86 -9.22 -1.17
N LYS A 51 24.92 -7.91 -1.42
CA LYS A 51 24.39 -6.85 -0.54
C LYS A 51 23.45 -5.96 -1.32
N GLY A 52 22.34 -5.60 -0.71
CA GLY A 52 21.38 -4.65 -1.25
C GLY A 52 21.23 -3.46 -0.31
N SER A 53 20.93 -2.30 -0.85
CA SER A 53 20.43 -1.17 -0.09
C SER A 53 19.30 -0.47 -0.83
N ALA A 54 18.40 0.17 -0.07
CA ALA A 54 17.26 0.90 -0.62
C ALA A 54 16.78 2.00 0.33
N LEU A 55 16.11 3.00 -0.22
CA LEU A 55 15.40 4.04 0.50
C LEU A 55 13.91 3.69 0.58
N PHE A 56 13.41 3.58 1.81
CA PHE A 56 11.99 3.37 2.10
C PHE A 56 11.34 4.71 2.42
N THR A 57 10.35 5.09 1.62
CA THR A 57 9.53 6.27 1.90
C THR A 57 8.18 5.84 2.43
N MET A 58 7.82 6.38 3.59
CA MET A 58 6.53 6.13 4.23
C MET A 58 5.92 7.44 4.69
N GLY A 59 4.64 7.63 4.44
CA GLY A 59 3.96 8.87 4.75
C GLY A 59 2.46 8.70 4.80
N GLN A 60 1.80 9.47 5.65
CA GLN A 60 0.35 9.60 5.58
C GLN A 60 -0.05 10.93 6.22
N ASP A 61 -0.80 11.73 5.48
CA ASP A 61 -1.47 12.92 6.00
C ASP A 61 -2.98 12.68 6.02
N THR A 62 -3.62 13.24 7.05
CA THR A 62 -5.06 13.17 7.23
C THR A 62 -5.78 14.47 6.86
N GLY A 63 -5.05 15.44 6.34
CA GLY A 63 -5.56 16.71 5.83
C GLY A 63 -6.08 17.60 6.95
N VAL A 64 -5.56 17.42 8.17
CA VAL A 64 -5.89 18.22 9.35
C VAL A 64 -4.63 18.50 10.16
N ASP A 65 -4.66 19.59 10.91
CA ASP A 65 -3.53 20.02 11.72
C ASP A 65 -3.10 18.98 12.76
N GLY A 66 -1.87 18.47 12.59
CA GLY A 66 -1.15 17.63 13.53
C GLY A 66 -1.30 16.13 13.30
N ASN A 67 -0.17 15.42 13.38
CA ASN A 67 -0.02 14.02 13.02
C ASN A 67 0.74 13.25 14.11
N PHE A 68 0.37 11.99 14.34
CA PHE A 68 1.15 11.07 15.17
C PHE A 68 0.92 9.61 14.76
N MET A 69 1.98 8.94 14.29
CA MET A 69 1.94 7.54 13.84
C MET A 69 3.32 6.88 13.83
N TYR A 70 3.32 5.54 13.80
CA TYR A 70 4.50 4.73 13.52
C TYR A 70 4.26 3.92 12.24
N PRO A 71 4.51 4.50 11.05
CA PRO A 71 4.32 3.80 9.80
C PRO A 71 5.35 2.67 9.68
N ARG A 72 4.96 1.57 9.03
CA ARG A 72 5.86 0.45 8.75
C ARG A 72 5.82 0.08 7.28
N GLY A 73 6.99 -0.27 6.75
CA GLY A 73 7.18 -0.79 5.40
C GLY A 73 7.69 -2.20 5.50
N TYR A 74 7.06 -3.13 4.76
CA TYR A 74 7.48 -4.52 4.71
C TYR A 74 8.19 -4.77 3.38
N PHE A 75 9.29 -5.51 3.41
CA PHE A 75 10.07 -5.79 2.22
C PHE A 75 10.80 -7.12 2.29
N GLY A 76 11.09 -7.70 1.14
CA GLY A 76 12.11 -8.74 0.97
C GLY A 76 13.14 -8.27 -0.05
N ALA A 77 14.03 -9.16 -0.48
CA ALA A 77 14.86 -8.89 -1.63
C ALA A 77 15.18 -10.17 -2.40
N ILE A 78 15.36 -10.02 -3.71
CA ILE A 78 15.82 -11.08 -4.58
C ILE A 78 17.05 -10.61 -5.35
N TYR A 79 17.88 -11.58 -5.72
CA TYR A 79 19.07 -11.35 -6.53
C TYR A 79 19.31 -12.56 -7.42
N SER A 80 19.70 -12.33 -8.65
CA SER A 80 20.35 -13.34 -9.49
C SER A 80 21.16 -12.62 -10.59
N PRO A 81 22.39 -13.09 -10.88
CA PRO A 81 23.27 -12.46 -11.88
C PRO A 81 22.64 -12.40 -13.27
N ASP A 82 21.68 -13.28 -13.57
CA ASP A 82 21.07 -13.46 -14.88
C ASP A 82 19.66 -12.86 -14.99
N LEU A 83 19.15 -12.21 -13.92
CA LEU A 83 17.90 -11.46 -13.98
C LEU A 83 18.07 -10.12 -14.69
N TYR A 84 17.02 -9.71 -15.38
CA TYR A 84 16.84 -8.37 -15.92
C TYR A 84 15.82 -7.64 -15.05
N ILE A 85 16.28 -6.62 -14.33
CA ILE A 85 15.44 -5.82 -13.43
C ILE A 85 15.45 -4.36 -13.88
N LYS A 86 14.25 -3.77 -13.98
CA LYS A 86 14.08 -2.33 -14.17
C LYS A 86 12.89 -1.81 -13.39
N HIS A 87 13.09 -0.66 -12.76
CA HIS A 87 12.07 0.08 -12.04
C HIS A 87 11.38 1.09 -12.95
N TYR A 88 10.09 1.26 -12.72
CA TYR A 88 9.25 2.18 -13.45
C TYR A 88 8.32 2.93 -12.49
N GLN A 89 7.81 4.05 -12.98
CA GLN A 89 6.78 4.81 -12.32
C GLN A 89 5.72 5.22 -13.33
N LYS A 90 4.44 5.04 -12.96
CA LYS A 90 3.31 5.62 -13.69
C LYS A 90 2.66 6.68 -12.80
N GLU A 91 2.55 7.90 -13.31
CA GLU A 91 1.81 8.98 -12.66
C GLU A 91 0.42 9.11 -13.30
N LEU A 92 -0.61 9.10 -12.46
CA LEU A 92 -2.00 9.24 -12.83
C LEU A 92 -2.57 10.48 -12.15
N GLN A 93 -3.05 11.42 -12.97
CA GLN A 93 -3.70 12.64 -12.49
C GLN A 93 -5.14 12.68 -12.99
N TRP A 94 -6.08 12.87 -12.08
CA TRP A 94 -7.48 13.04 -12.46
C TRP A 94 -8.26 13.83 -11.42
N THR A 95 -9.43 14.29 -11.82
CA THR A 95 -10.40 14.92 -10.93
C THR A 95 -11.63 14.05 -10.86
N ASP A 96 -12.16 13.84 -9.66
CA ASP A 96 -13.51 13.32 -9.47
C ASP A 96 -14.46 14.41 -8.96
N ARG A 97 -15.76 14.12 -9.06
CA ARG A 97 -16.82 15.01 -8.57
C ARG A 97 -17.85 14.19 -7.82
N SER A 98 -18.49 14.83 -6.84
CA SER A 98 -19.59 14.22 -6.12
C SER A 98 -20.72 13.87 -7.07
N GLU A 99 -21.17 12.64 -6.93
CA GLU A 99 -22.43 12.10 -7.38
C GLU A 99 -23.35 11.90 -6.18
N GLY A 100 -24.59 11.45 -6.43
CA GLY A 100 -25.60 11.21 -5.40
C GLY A 100 -26.35 12.48 -4.96
N SER A 101 -27.17 12.35 -3.92
CA SER A 101 -27.89 13.47 -3.31
C SER A 101 -26.99 14.23 -2.33
N GLU A 102 -27.38 15.44 -1.92
CA GLU A 102 -26.67 16.17 -0.86
C GLU A 102 -26.64 15.40 0.48
N GLU A 103 -27.59 14.48 0.68
CA GLU A 103 -27.67 13.64 1.88
C GLU A 103 -26.85 12.35 1.77
N VAL A 104 -26.53 11.85 0.58
CA VAL A 104 -25.74 10.63 0.40
C VAL A 104 -24.73 10.81 -0.75
N PRO A 105 -23.79 11.77 -0.63
CA PRO A 105 -22.83 12.04 -1.68
C PRO A 105 -21.74 10.96 -1.71
N TYR A 106 -21.34 10.58 -2.92
CA TYR A 106 -20.27 9.64 -3.19
C TYR A 106 -19.53 10.03 -4.47
N ALA A 107 -18.41 9.39 -4.76
CA ALA A 107 -17.71 9.50 -6.04
C ALA A 107 -16.93 8.21 -6.30
N ILE A 108 -16.90 7.78 -7.55
CA ILE A 108 -16.21 6.57 -8.00
C ILE A 108 -15.24 6.95 -9.11
N SER A 109 -13.96 6.64 -8.92
CA SER A 109 -12.93 6.80 -9.93
C SER A 109 -12.40 5.42 -10.31
N GLN A 110 -12.54 5.08 -11.60
CA GLN A 110 -11.94 3.89 -12.21
C GLN A 110 -11.01 4.34 -13.33
N LYS A 111 -9.77 3.86 -13.29
CA LYS A 111 -8.74 4.09 -14.31
C LYS A 111 -8.20 2.75 -14.75
N CYS A 112 -8.08 2.58 -16.06
CA CYS A 112 -7.40 1.45 -16.67
C CYS A 112 -6.39 2.02 -17.65
N GLU A 113 -5.12 1.74 -17.41
CA GLU A 113 -4.00 2.29 -18.16
C GLU A 113 -3.17 1.14 -18.70
N GLU A 114 -2.79 1.23 -19.97
CA GLU A 114 -1.83 0.29 -20.55
C GLU A 114 -0.41 0.70 -20.15
N ILE A 115 0.39 -0.29 -19.75
CA ILE A 115 1.83 -0.19 -19.55
C ILE A 115 2.47 -0.96 -20.70
N GLU A 116 3.37 -0.29 -21.40
CA GLU A 116 4.19 -0.87 -22.46
C GLU A 116 5.66 -0.89 -22.02
N ILE A 117 6.31 -2.05 -22.14
CA ILE A 117 7.73 -2.21 -21.83
C ILE A 117 8.43 -2.89 -23.01
N ASP A 118 9.42 -2.23 -23.58
CA ASP A 118 10.28 -2.81 -24.62
C ASP A 118 11.45 -3.58 -24.00
N LEU A 119 11.44 -4.91 -24.15
CA LEU A 119 12.51 -5.80 -23.70
C LEU A 119 13.81 -5.60 -24.48
N ALA A 120 13.77 -5.04 -25.70
CA ALA A 120 14.97 -4.73 -26.46
C ALA A 120 15.77 -3.60 -25.83
N GLU A 121 15.10 -2.57 -25.30
CA GLU A 121 15.73 -1.49 -24.54
C GLU A 121 16.44 -1.99 -23.27
N LEU A 122 16.02 -3.14 -22.76
CA LEU A 122 16.58 -3.80 -21.58
C LEU A 122 17.67 -4.83 -21.89
N GLY A 123 17.91 -5.13 -23.17
CA GLY A 123 18.73 -6.28 -23.57
C GLY A 123 18.16 -7.62 -23.12
N ALA A 124 16.85 -7.69 -22.86
CA ALA A 124 16.12 -8.83 -22.31
C ALA A 124 15.26 -9.53 -23.37
N THR A 125 15.60 -9.44 -24.66
CA THR A 125 14.81 -10.02 -25.77
C THR A 125 14.71 -11.54 -25.70
N ASN A 126 15.71 -12.19 -25.12
CA ASN A 126 15.74 -13.62 -24.84
C ASN A 126 14.98 -14.02 -23.57
N ALA A 127 14.61 -13.07 -22.70
CA ALA A 127 13.85 -13.37 -21.49
C ALA A 127 12.43 -13.80 -21.88
N ASN A 128 12.04 -15.02 -21.53
CA ASN A 128 10.72 -15.58 -21.83
C ASN A 128 9.82 -15.70 -20.59
N GLN A 129 10.37 -15.39 -19.41
CA GLN A 129 9.66 -15.33 -18.15
C GLN A 129 9.74 -13.90 -17.61
N TYR A 130 8.63 -13.38 -17.12
CA TYR A 130 8.56 -12.01 -16.62
C TYR A 130 7.40 -11.82 -15.63
N VAL A 131 7.58 -10.88 -14.72
CA VAL A 131 6.52 -10.36 -13.86
C VAL A 131 6.70 -8.86 -13.66
N ILE A 132 5.59 -8.13 -13.59
CA ILE A 132 5.58 -6.77 -13.07
C ILE A 132 5.01 -6.81 -11.66
N ALA A 133 5.85 -6.47 -10.69
CA ALA A 133 5.49 -6.38 -9.28
C ALA A 133 5.27 -4.92 -8.87
N LEU A 134 4.32 -4.67 -7.97
CA LEU A 134 4.21 -3.39 -7.29
C LEU A 134 5.41 -3.19 -6.36
N SER A 135 6.01 -2.01 -6.42
CA SER A 135 7.10 -1.56 -5.54
C SER A 135 6.69 -0.40 -4.63
N GLY A 136 5.40 -0.05 -4.67
CA GLY A 136 4.80 0.94 -3.79
C GLY A 136 3.86 1.90 -4.49
N ILE A 137 3.32 2.82 -3.70
CA ILE A 137 2.46 3.91 -4.16
C ILE A 137 2.74 5.21 -3.41
N SER A 138 2.46 6.33 -4.07
CA SER A 138 2.34 7.66 -3.47
C SER A 138 1.08 8.33 -3.97
N LEU A 139 0.21 8.74 -3.05
CA LEU A 139 -1.05 9.40 -3.32
C LEU A 139 -1.05 10.76 -2.64
N GLU A 140 -1.44 11.78 -3.40
CA GLU A 140 -1.78 13.09 -2.89
C GLU A 140 -3.14 13.50 -3.46
N THR A 141 -4.02 14.02 -2.60
CA THR A 141 -5.29 14.58 -3.01
C THR A 141 -5.39 16.03 -2.62
N THR A 142 -5.95 16.86 -3.51
CA THR A 142 -6.21 18.28 -3.26
C THR A 142 -7.67 18.58 -3.51
N CYS A 143 -8.22 19.51 -2.75
CA CYS A 143 -9.60 19.97 -2.90
C CYS A 143 -9.58 21.45 -3.26
N ASN A 144 -9.96 21.80 -4.49
CA ASN A 144 -10.06 23.18 -4.97
C ASN A 144 -11.49 23.49 -5.45
N SER A 145 -12.38 23.70 -4.48
CA SER A 145 -13.79 24.03 -4.65
C SER A 145 -14.30 24.86 -3.47
N LYS A 146 -15.40 25.60 -3.68
CA LYS A 146 -16.08 26.36 -2.63
C LYS A 146 -16.67 25.47 -1.53
N LYS A 147 -16.94 24.19 -1.82
CA LYS A 147 -17.45 23.20 -0.84
C LYS A 147 -16.34 22.26 -0.34
N CYS A 148 -15.08 22.71 -0.35
CA CYS A 148 -13.97 22.00 0.27
C CYS A 148 -13.88 22.28 1.76
N ASN A 149 -13.60 21.25 2.55
CA ASN A 149 -13.29 21.42 3.97
C ASN A 149 -11.97 20.78 4.40
N SER A 150 -11.39 19.89 3.59
CA SER A 150 -9.99 19.50 3.70
C SER A 150 -9.49 18.92 2.39
N HIS A 151 -8.22 18.56 2.32
CA HIS A 151 -7.64 17.88 1.17
C HIS A 151 -7.90 16.37 1.14
N GLY A 152 -8.48 15.79 2.19
CA GLY A 152 -8.60 14.34 2.33
C GLY A 152 -9.97 13.76 1.95
N MET A 153 -10.00 12.45 1.71
CA MET A 153 -11.20 11.66 1.46
C MET A 153 -11.49 10.63 2.55
N TRP A 154 -12.73 10.13 2.56
CA TRP A 154 -13.11 8.89 3.23
C TRP A 154 -13.31 7.81 2.17
N PRO A 155 -12.25 7.04 1.85
CA PRO A 155 -12.39 5.99 0.87
C PRO A 155 -13.23 4.85 1.45
N TYR A 156 -14.04 4.25 0.59
CA TYR A 156 -14.73 2.99 0.87
C TYR A 156 -14.33 1.88 -0.10
N HIS A 157 -13.60 2.22 -1.16
CA HIS A 157 -12.94 1.26 -2.02
C HIS A 157 -11.58 1.83 -2.41
N PHE A 158 -10.53 1.04 -2.26
CA PHE A 158 -9.21 1.34 -2.77
C PHE A 158 -8.65 0.07 -3.37
N GLU A 159 -8.33 0.08 -4.65
CA GLU A 159 -7.74 -1.04 -5.38
C GLU A 159 -6.70 -0.52 -6.36
N ILE A 160 -5.55 -1.19 -6.37
CA ILE A 160 -4.50 -1.04 -7.38
C ILE A 160 -4.10 -2.45 -7.79
N LYS A 161 -4.14 -2.74 -9.09
CA LYS A 161 -3.87 -4.07 -9.63
C LYS A 161 -3.14 -3.98 -10.96
N LEU A 162 -2.03 -4.70 -11.06
CA LEU A 162 -1.34 -5.01 -12.30
C LEU A 162 -1.84 -6.36 -12.81
N SER A 163 -2.39 -6.39 -14.02
CA SER A 163 -2.70 -7.64 -14.71
C SER A 163 -1.43 -8.31 -15.25
N PRO A 164 -1.44 -9.63 -15.47
CA PRO A 164 -0.39 -10.30 -16.24
C PRO A 164 -0.18 -9.62 -17.60
N CYS A 165 1.04 -9.68 -18.12
CA CYS A 165 1.40 -9.04 -19.37
C CYS A 165 1.28 -9.99 -20.56
N ASP A 166 0.71 -9.50 -21.63
CA ASP A 166 0.77 -10.13 -22.94
C ASP A 166 2.06 -9.72 -23.64
N ARG A 167 2.76 -10.69 -24.23
CA ARG A 167 3.97 -10.44 -25.01
C ARG A 167 3.68 -10.47 -26.51
N SER A 168 4.12 -9.43 -27.20
CA SER A 168 4.18 -9.37 -28.66
C SER A 168 5.60 -9.04 -29.09
N GLU A 169 6.33 -10.05 -29.58
CA GLU A 169 7.75 -9.94 -29.94
C GLU A 169 8.63 -9.47 -28.76
N ASN A 170 9.10 -8.23 -28.77
CA ASN A 170 9.89 -7.62 -27.68
C ASN A 170 9.05 -6.72 -26.77
N LEU A 171 7.76 -6.53 -27.05
CA LEU A 171 6.90 -5.63 -26.30
C LEU A 171 6.06 -6.40 -25.29
N LEU A 172 6.13 -6.01 -24.02
CA LEU A 172 5.19 -6.42 -22.97
C LEU A 172 4.09 -5.38 -22.84
N LYS A 173 2.83 -5.84 -22.83
CA LYS A 173 1.65 -5.01 -22.59
C LYS A 173 0.88 -5.53 -21.39
N CYS A 174 0.66 -4.68 -20.40
CA CYS A 174 -0.05 -5.06 -19.18
C CYS A 174 -1.04 -3.96 -18.80
N SER A 175 -2.14 -4.33 -18.16
CA SER A 175 -3.12 -3.34 -17.68
C SER A 175 -2.87 -2.99 -16.22
N LEU A 176 -2.77 -1.71 -15.93
CA LEU A 176 -2.85 -1.14 -14.59
C LEU A 176 -4.27 -0.67 -14.32
N ASN A 177 -4.92 -1.30 -13.33
CA ASN A 177 -6.27 -0.98 -12.89
C ASN A 177 -6.22 -0.27 -11.54
N VAL A 178 -6.87 0.88 -11.46
CA VAL A 178 -7.02 1.67 -10.24
C VAL A 178 -8.49 1.94 -10.00
N HIS A 179 -8.98 1.60 -8.81
CA HIS A 179 -10.34 1.90 -8.39
C HIS A 179 -10.30 2.56 -7.01
N ILE A 180 -10.62 3.85 -6.98
CA ILE A 180 -10.75 4.62 -5.75
C ILE A 180 -12.18 5.15 -5.68
N ALA A 181 -12.90 4.75 -4.64
CA ALA A 181 -14.24 5.24 -4.38
C ALA A 181 -14.33 5.84 -2.97
N ARG A 182 -15.04 6.96 -2.87
CA ARG A 182 -15.20 7.74 -1.65
C ARG A 182 -16.66 8.08 -1.41
N ALA A 183 -17.04 8.16 -0.14
CA ALA A 183 -18.40 8.46 0.26
C ALA A 183 -18.40 9.25 1.56
N TRP A 184 -19.51 9.90 1.89
CA TRP A 184 -19.63 10.51 3.21
C TRP A 184 -19.62 9.46 4.32
N THR A 185 -19.28 9.83 5.54
CA THR A 185 -19.42 8.94 6.70
C THR A 185 -20.86 8.96 7.22
N PRO A 186 -21.32 7.91 7.93
CA PRO A 186 -22.64 7.90 8.56
C PRO A 186 -22.93 9.13 9.42
N ASN A 187 -21.92 9.68 10.11
CA ASN A 187 -22.03 10.86 10.99
C ASN A 187 -21.76 12.20 10.30
N LYS A 188 -21.87 12.31 8.97
CA LYS A 188 -21.60 13.57 8.25
C LYS A 188 -20.23 14.17 8.59
N GLY A 189 -19.23 13.32 8.86
CA GLY A 189 -17.90 13.76 9.23
C GLY A 189 -17.76 14.42 10.62
N GLY A 190 -18.73 14.21 11.51
CA GLY A 190 -18.68 14.67 12.90
C GLY A 190 -18.32 13.58 13.93
N PRO A 191 -18.12 13.97 15.21
CA PRO A 191 -18.05 13.06 16.36
C PRO A 191 -19.35 12.26 16.53
N PRO A 192 -19.45 11.32 17.49
CA PRO A 192 -20.71 10.63 17.80
C PRO A 192 -21.92 11.59 17.84
N LEU A 193 -23.07 11.13 17.35
CA LEU A 193 -24.26 11.97 17.10
C LEU A 193 -24.63 12.90 18.27
N TRP A 194 -24.55 12.38 19.50
CA TRP A 194 -24.85 13.13 20.72
C TRP A 194 -23.97 14.37 20.92
N LEU A 195 -22.71 14.33 20.47
CA LEU A 195 -21.78 15.46 20.58
C LEU A 195 -21.96 16.45 19.41
N SER A 196 -22.31 15.95 18.22
CA SER A 196 -22.61 16.81 17.05
C SER A 196 -23.95 17.55 17.16
N GLU A 197 -24.90 17.02 17.92
CA GLU A 197 -26.15 17.74 18.26
C GLU A 197 -25.90 18.94 19.16
N ILE A 198 -24.92 18.85 20.07
CA ILE A 198 -24.55 19.93 20.99
C ILE A 198 -23.60 20.93 20.32
N LEU A 199 -22.75 20.48 19.39
CA LEU A 199 -21.77 21.30 18.68
C LEU A 199 -21.87 21.08 17.16
N PRO A 200 -22.84 21.73 16.48
CA PRO A 200 -23.04 21.60 15.03
C PRO A 200 -21.83 22.03 14.20
N THR A 201 -20.94 22.83 14.77
CA THR A 201 -19.67 23.27 14.14
C THR A 201 -18.68 22.13 13.93
N LEU A 202 -18.94 20.93 14.47
CA LEU A 202 -18.08 19.76 14.30
C LEU A 202 -18.44 18.90 13.07
N TYR A 203 -19.49 19.25 12.32
CA TYR A 203 -19.77 18.60 11.04
C TYR A 203 -18.66 18.89 10.02
N LYS A 204 -18.26 17.87 9.27
CA LYS A 204 -17.30 18.00 8.18
C LYS A 204 -18.02 17.68 6.86
N SER A 205 -18.23 18.71 6.05
CA SER A 205 -18.76 18.59 4.69
C SER A 205 -18.01 17.53 3.87
N TYR A 206 -18.72 16.88 2.97
CA TYR A 206 -18.10 16.07 1.93
C TYR A 206 -17.43 16.99 0.90
N ASN A 207 -16.21 16.64 0.47
CA ASN A 207 -15.53 17.37 -0.60
C ASN A 207 -16.25 17.11 -1.93
N ASP A 208 -16.88 18.11 -2.52
CA ASP A 208 -17.64 17.95 -3.76
C ASP A 208 -16.75 17.68 -5.00
N ARG A 209 -15.46 17.95 -4.89
CA ARG A 209 -14.42 17.71 -5.89
C ARG A 209 -13.13 17.31 -5.21
N LEU A 210 -12.42 16.31 -5.74
CA LEU A 210 -11.03 16.05 -5.39
C LEU A 210 -10.20 15.88 -6.66
N ASP A 211 -9.03 16.50 -6.66
CA ASP A 211 -7.97 16.31 -7.63
C ASP A 211 -6.97 15.31 -7.04
N PHE A 212 -6.68 14.23 -7.77
CA PHE A 212 -5.81 13.14 -7.36
C PHE A 212 -4.50 13.21 -8.14
N ASN A 213 -3.39 13.02 -7.43
CA ASN A 213 -2.10 12.69 -7.99
C ASN A 213 -1.66 11.34 -7.38
N LEU A 214 -1.71 10.27 -8.18
CA LEU A 214 -1.30 8.94 -7.77
C LEU A 214 -0.08 8.52 -8.58
N LYS A 215 1.02 8.24 -7.91
CA LYS A 215 2.21 7.61 -8.46
C LYS A 215 2.23 6.16 -8.04
N ILE A 216 2.40 5.26 -9.01
CA ILE A 216 2.51 3.83 -8.78
C ILE A 216 3.91 3.42 -9.20
N GLN A 217 4.67 2.89 -8.24
CA GLN A 217 5.99 2.32 -8.48
C GLN A 217 5.85 0.84 -8.77
N TYR A 218 6.52 0.37 -9.81
CA TYR A 218 6.51 -1.04 -10.18
C TYR A 218 7.84 -1.48 -10.76
N THR A 219 8.12 -2.76 -10.65
CA THR A 219 9.39 -3.37 -11.06
C THR A 219 9.13 -4.50 -12.01
N LEU A 220 9.76 -4.44 -13.18
CA LEU A 220 9.87 -5.59 -14.07
C LEU A 220 10.98 -6.51 -13.54
N ILE A 221 10.66 -7.78 -13.39
CA ILE A 221 11.62 -8.86 -13.14
C ILE A 221 11.48 -9.81 -14.32
N ALA A 222 12.53 -9.98 -15.12
CA ALA A 222 12.53 -10.85 -16.29
C ALA A 222 13.77 -11.76 -16.33
N GLY A 223 13.65 -12.90 -16.99
CA GLY A 223 14.71 -13.90 -17.14
C GLY A 223 14.36 -14.96 -18.18
N THR A 224 15.33 -15.80 -18.51
CA THR A 224 15.12 -17.03 -19.28
C THR A 224 14.50 -18.12 -18.39
N ASP A 225 13.92 -19.17 -18.98
CA ASP A 225 13.28 -20.26 -18.24
C ASP A 225 14.19 -20.92 -17.19
N ASP A 226 15.48 -21.04 -17.45
CA ASP A 226 16.46 -21.62 -16.50
C ASP A 226 16.76 -20.68 -15.32
N VAL A 227 16.53 -19.38 -15.48
CA VAL A 227 16.84 -18.35 -14.48
C VAL A 227 15.61 -18.00 -13.63
N LEU A 228 14.45 -17.94 -14.26
CA LEU A 228 13.21 -17.44 -13.68
C LEU A 228 12.04 -18.30 -14.12
N HIS A 229 11.10 -18.58 -13.22
CA HIS A 229 9.75 -18.99 -13.58
C HIS A 229 8.73 -18.19 -12.79
N VAL A 230 7.64 -17.79 -13.44
CA VAL A 230 6.59 -16.97 -12.84
C VAL A 230 5.25 -17.68 -12.88
N THR A 231 4.54 -17.68 -11.76
CA THR A 231 3.13 -18.12 -11.71
C THR A 231 2.26 -17.06 -11.03
N HIS A 232 1.25 -16.55 -11.73
CA HIS A 232 0.33 -15.54 -11.19
C HIS A 232 -0.80 -16.18 -10.39
N VAL A 233 -1.14 -15.58 -9.25
CA VAL A 233 -2.23 -16.02 -8.38
C VAL A 233 -3.10 -14.83 -7.99
N THR A 234 -4.38 -14.88 -8.34
CA THR A 234 -5.35 -13.90 -7.83
C THR A 234 -5.68 -14.25 -6.39
N GLY A 235 -5.58 -13.27 -5.49
CA GLY A 235 -5.88 -13.48 -4.08
C GLY A 235 -7.37 -13.77 -3.88
N GLU A 236 -7.68 -14.61 -2.90
CA GLU A 236 -9.06 -14.78 -2.45
C GLU A 236 -9.52 -13.56 -1.65
N GLU A 237 -10.79 -13.17 -1.84
CA GLU A 237 -11.39 -12.13 -1.03
C GLU A 237 -11.58 -12.64 0.41
N GLN A 238 -11.06 -11.88 1.38
CA GLN A 238 -11.22 -12.13 2.81
C GLN A 238 -12.22 -11.15 3.40
N GLU A 239 -13.17 -11.65 4.19
CA GLU A 239 -14.11 -10.81 4.93
C GLU A 239 -13.59 -10.53 6.35
N GLY A 240 -13.77 -9.29 6.81
CA GLY A 240 -13.51 -8.85 8.17
C GLY A 240 -14.35 -7.65 8.56
N GLN A 241 -14.04 -7.03 9.70
CA GLN A 241 -14.77 -5.86 10.21
C GLN A 241 -13.84 -4.71 10.60
N GLY A 242 -14.33 -3.47 10.44
CA GLY A 242 -13.59 -2.27 10.79
C GLY A 242 -13.24 -2.14 12.27
N HIS A 243 -13.97 -2.81 13.17
CA HIS A 243 -13.66 -2.83 14.60
C HIS A 243 -12.75 -3.99 15.03
N ASP A 244 -12.25 -4.80 14.10
CA ASP A 244 -11.34 -5.89 14.43
C ASP A 244 -10.05 -5.35 15.07
N SER A 245 -9.76 -5.85 16.28
CA SER A 245 -8.61 -5.42 17.08
C SER A 245 -7.28 -5.95 16.57
N LYS A 246 -7.31 -7.01 15.74
CA LYS A 246 -6.15 -7.67 15.15
C LYS A 246 -6.28 -7.70 13.64
N PRO A 247 -5.17 -7.73 12.89
CA PRO A 247 -5.19 -8.00 11.46
C PRO A 247 -5.85 -9.35 11.16
N ARG A 248 -6.52 -9.43 10.00
CA ARG A 248 -6.97 -10.69 9.43
C ARG A 248 -5.76 -11.41 8.86
N MET A 249 -5.55 -12.66 9.29
CA MET A 249 -4.48 -13.51 8.81
C MET A 249 -5.06 -14.56 7.85
N SER A 250 -4.37 -14.81 6.75
CA SER A 250 -4.60 -15.94 5.85
C SER A 250 -3.27 -16.53 5.41
N SER A 251 -3.28 -17.81 5.02
CA SER A 251 -2.15 -18.47 4.38
C SER A 251 -2.56 -18.88 2.97
N VAL A 252 -1.72 -18.59 1.98
CA VAL A 252 -1.94 -18.90 0.58
C VAL A 252 -0.76 -19.75 0.10
N VAL A 253 -1.04 -20.88 -0.54
CA VAL A 253 -0.01 -21.69 -1.18
C VAL A 253 0.06 -21.30 -2.65
N LEU A 254 1.18 -20.73 -3.06
CA LEU A 254 1.47 -20.46 -4.47
C LEU A 254 2.12 -21.70 -5.07
N GLN A 255 1.55 -22.21 -6.16
CA GLN A 255 2.06 -23.38 -6.86
C GLN A 255 2.79 -22.96 -8.14
N GLY A 256 3.98 -23.51 -8.35
CA GLY A 256 4.78 -23.34 -9.56
C GLY A 256 5.30 -24.67 -10.08
N ILE A 257 6.52 -24.68 -10.63
CA ILE A 257 7.17 -25.87 -11.16
C ILE A 257 7.94 -26.60 -10.05
N GLY A 258 7.58 -27.87 -9.83
CA GLY A 258 8.30 -28.78 -8.93
C GLY A 258 9.51 -29.47 -9.58
N GLY A 259 10.11 -30.41 -8.84
CA GLY A 259 11.27 -31.18 -9.30
C GLY A 259 12.64 -30.57 -8.97
N GLY A 260 12.67 -29.46 -8.24
CA GLY A 260 13.92 -28.87 -7.71
C GLY A 260 14.74 -28.06 -8.71
N ALA A 261 14.24 -27.79 -9.91
CA ALA A 261 14.92 -26.93 -10.89
C ALA A 261 15.13 -25.49 -10.38
N TYR A 262 14.24 -25.02 -9.51
CA TYR A 262 14.35 -23.71 -8.86
C TYR A 262 14.52 -23.89 -7.35
N ALA A 263 15.75 -23.68 -6.86
CA ALA A 263 16.09 -23.89 -5.46
C ALA A 263 15.57 -22.77 -4.53
N LYS A 264 15.21 -21.62 -5.10
CA LYS A 264 14.74 -20.44 -4.37
C LYS A 264 13.42 -19.94 -4.94
N ALA A 265 12.62 -19.32 -4.10
CA ALA A 265 11.41 -18.64 -4.53
C ALA A 265 11.09 -17.47 -3.62
N ALA A 266 10.32 -16.53 -4.15
CA ALA A 266 9.76 -15.40 -3.43
C ALA A 266 8.36 -15.11 -3.98
N SER A 267 7.44 -14.62 -3.15
CA SER A 267 6.23 -14.00 -3.68
C SER A 267 6.47 -12.53 -4.03
N VAL A 268 5.68 -12.00 -4.95
CA VAL A 268 5.67 -10.57 -5.28
C VAL A 268 4.24 -10.08 -5.31
N VAL A 269 4.00 -8.84 -4.86
CA VAL A 269 2.66 -8.25 -4.84
C VAL A 269 2.35 -7.66 -6.21
N THR A 270 1.25 -8.09 -6.82
CA THR A 270 0.78 -7.55 -8.11
C THR A 270 -0.48 -6.70 -7.95
N GLY A 271 -1.16 -6.82 -6.82
CA GLY A 271 -2.31 -5.97 -6.50
C GLY A 271 -2.70 -6.05 -5.04
N PHE A 272 -3.44 -5.04 -4.58
CA PHE A 272 -4.07 -5.04 -3.27
C PHE A 272 -5.36 -4.24 -3.31
N SER A 273 -6.32 -4.62 -2.47
CA SER A 273 -7.55 -3.86 -2.31
C SER A 273 -8.18 -3.98 -0.93
N PHE A 274 -8.99 -2.97 -0.59
CA PHE A 274 -10.05 -3.11 0.40
C PHE A 274 -11.34 -2.51 -0.12
N LYS A 275 -12.48 -3.09 0.27
CA LYS A 275 -13.82 -2.56 -0.03
C LYS A 275 -14.71 -2.65 1.20
N LEU A 276 -15.28 -1.53 1.61
CA LEU A 276 -16.19 -1.44 2.73
C LEU A 276 -17.61 -1.78 2.29
N PHE A 277 -18.34 -2.45 3.17
CA PHE A 277 -19.75 -2.74 2.99
C PHE A 277 -20.51 -2.57 4.31
N GLU A 278 -21.82 -2.39 4.19
CA GLU A 278 -22.69 -2.20 5.35
C GLU A 278 -22.91 -3.51 6.10
N LEU A 279 -22.72 -3.48 7.42
CA LEU A 279 -23.19 -4.55 8.28
C LEU A 279 -24.70 -4.39 8.45
N ASN A 280 -25.48 -5.36 7.92
CA ASN A 280 -26.94 -5.45 7.92
C ASN A 280 -27.64 -4.43 8.85
N ASN A 281 -28.04 -3.28 8.29
CA ASN A 281 -28.77 -2.25 9.02
C ASN A 281 -29.95 -1.75 8.19
N ASN A 282 -31.17 -1.96 8.70
CA ASN A 282 -32.41 -1.49 8.06
C ASN A 282 -32.61 0.03 8.17
N ASN A 283 -31.61 0.79 8.61
CA ASN A 283 -31.72 2.23 8.83
C ASN A 283 -30.96 2.99 7.76
N GLU A 284 -31.70 3.67 6.89
CA GLU A 284 -31.18 4.48 5.78
C GLU A 284 -30.13 5.51 6.21
N LYS A 285 -30.18 5.99 7.47
CA LYS A 285 -29.17 6.92 8.02
C LYS A 285 -27.77 6.31 8.11
N PHE A 286 -27.64 4.98 8.08
CA PHE A 286 -26.37 4.27 8.14
C PHE A 286 -25.90 3.70 6.79
N GLN A 287 -26.64 3.97 5.71
CA GLN A 287 -26.33 3.50 4.34
C GLN A 287 -25.14 4.20 3.66
N ARG A 288 -24.28 4.84 4.46
CA ARG A 288 -23.13 5.57 3.94
C ARG A 288 -21.90 4.71 4.11
N LEU A 289 -21.12 4.52 3.05
CA LEU A 289 -19.98 3.60 3.05
C LEU A 289 -18.66 4.23 3.52
N GLY A 290 -18.54 5.55 3.50
CA GLY A 290 -17.31 6.22 3.90
C GLY A 290 -16.97 5.96 5.36
N ARG A 291 -15.70 5.70 5.66
CA ARG A 291 -15.24 5.54 7.05
C ARG A 291 -14.00 6.36 7.32
N TYR A 292 -13.85 6.69 8.59
CA TYR A 292 -12.61 7.21 9.10
C TYR A 292 -11.63 6.08 9.33
N ILE A 293 -10.41 6.30 8.88
CA ILE A 293 -9.37 5.29 8.93
C ILE A 293 -8.52 5.58 10.16
N GLY A 294 -8.61 4.68 11.13
CA GLY A 294 -7.74 4.68 12.28
C GLY A 294 -6.47 3.86 12.04
N GLY A 295 -6.55 2.86 11.15
CA GLY A 295 -5.37 2.13 10.69
C GLY A 295 -5.66 1.35 9.42
N TRP A 296 -4.65 1.23 8.57
CA TRP A 296 -4.73 0.52 7.30
C TRP A 296 -3.38 -0.11 7.00
N GLY A 297 -3.39 -1.36 6.60
CA GLY A 297 -2.18 -2.04 6.18
C GLY A 297 -2.45 -3.40 5.58
N PHE A 298 -1.45 -3.90 4.88
CA PHE A 298 -1.32 -5.31 4.57
C PHE A 298 0.16 -5.69 4.57
N SER A 299 0.47 -6.95 4.80
CA SER A 299 1.81 -7.49 4.62
C SER A 299 1.75 -8.90 4.08
N THR A 300 2.79 -9.31 3.37
CA THR A 300 3.00 -10.66 2.87
C THR A 300 4.32 -11.19 3.40
N ASP A 301 4.34 -12.44 3.84
CA ASP A 301 5.54 -13.07 4.38
C ASP A 301 5.72 -14.48 3.83
N ASP A 302 6.85 -14.70 3.15
CA ASP A 302 7.23 -15.98 2.57
C ASP A 302 7.71 -16.92 3.67
N SER A 303 6.88 -17.89 4.05
CA SER A 303 7.11 -18.71 5.24
C SER A 303 7.94 -19.96 4.97
N SER A 304 7.60 -20.71 3.92
CA SER A 304 8.29 -21.95 3.55
C SER A 304 8.16 -22.25 2.07
N TYR A 305 9.29 -22.47 1.41
CA TYR A 305 9.34 -22.93 0.03
C TYR A 305 9.80 -24.38 -0.04
N GLN A 306 9.07 -25.20 -0.81
CA GLN A 306 9.37 -26.61 -1.05
C GLN A 306 9.74 -26.82 -2.53
N PRO A 307 11.04 -26.77 -2.91
CA PRO A 307 11.48 -26.83 -4.31
C PRO A 307 11.03 -28.08 -5.06
N GLN A 308 10.86 -29.20 -4.36
CA GLN A 308 10.43 -30.46 -4.99
C GLN A 308 8.97 -30.42 -5.42
N LEU A 309 8.13 -29.70 -4.69
CA LEU A 309 6.71 -29.51 -5.02
C LEU A 309 6.48 -28.24 -5.85
N GLY A 310 7.42 -27.29 -5.82
CA GLY A 310 7.23 -25.97 -6.42
C GLY A 310 6.25 -25.11 -5.63
N GLU A 311 6.10 -25.36 -4.33
CA GLU A 311 5.10 -24.71 -3.49
C GLU A 311 5.74 -23.70 -2.53
N LEU A 312 5.22 -22.48 -2.51
CA LEU A 312 5.57 -21.45 -1.54
C LEU A 312 4.35 -21.09 -0.69
N GLU A 313 4.47 -21.29 0.62
CA GLU A 313 3.46 -20.83 1.58
C GLU A 313 3.70 -19.35 1.93
N VAL A 314 2.70 -18.51 1.69
CA VAL A 314 2.73 -17.07 1.96
C VAL A 314 1.68 -16.72 2.99
N ASN A 315 2.13 -16.12 4.10
CA ASN A 315 1.25 -15.56 5.11
C ASN A 315 0.86 -14.13 4.72
N CYS A 316 -0.44 -13.89 4.61
CA CYS A 316 -1.00 -12.58 4.34
C CYS A 316 -1.63 -12.03 5.63
N SER A 317 -1.29 -10.79 5.97
CA SER A 317 -1.89 -10.01 7.04
C SER A 317 -2.56 -8.80 6.44
N GLN A 318 -3.83 -8.55 6.76
CA GLN A 318 -4.60 -7.44 6.21
C GLN A 318 -5.38 -6.73 7.33
N ARG A 319 -5.42 -5.40 7.30
CA ARG A 319 -6.14 -4.63 8.31
C ARG A 319 -6.73 -3.36 7.74
N PHE A 320 -7.98 -3.13 8.10
CA PHE A 320 -8.65 -1.84 8.00
C PHE A 320 -9.37 -1.63 9.32
N TRP A 321 -8.93 -0.65 10.09
CA TRP A 321 -9.45 -0.37 11.41
C TRP A 321 -10.09 1.02 11.45
N VAL A 322 -11.29 1.10 12.02
CA VAL A 322 -12.02 2.34 12.27
C VAL A 322 -12.12 2.57 13.78
N PRO A 323 -11.99 3.81 14.28
CA PRO A 323 -12.16 4.09 15.70
C PRO A 323 -13.54 3.67 16.25
N TYR A 324 -13.60 3.24 17.50
CA TYR A 324 -14.89 2.94 18.18
C TYR A 324 -15.80 4.17 18.34
N THR A 325 -15.27 5.36 18.13
CA THR A 325 -16.04 6.61 18.08
C THR A 325 -16.84 6.77 16.78
N VAL A 326 -16.71 5.84 15.83
CA VAL A 326 -17.44 5.85 14.56
C VAL A 326 -18.14 4.51 14.33
N PHE A 327 -19.13 4.51 13.44
CA PHE A 327 -19.89 3.30 13.09
C PHE A 327 -18.99 2.23 12.48
N ASN A 328 -19.22 0.97 12.88
CA ASN A 328 -18.56 -0.19 12.32
C ASN A 328 -18.89 -0.36 10.81
N THR A 329 -18.14 -1.23 10.15
CA THR A 329 -18.29 -1.58 8.74
C THR A 329 -17.79 -2.99 8.51
N GLY A 330 -18.35 -3.68 7.52
CA GLY A 330 -17.71 -4.84 6.94
C GLY A 330 -16.60 -4.39 6.01
N VAL A 331 -15.60 -5.25 5.82
CA VAL A 331 -14.46 -5.02 4.93
C VAL A 331 -14.16 -6.29 4.17
N TYR A 332 -14.08 -6.18 2.84
CA TYR A 332 -13.42 -7.18 2.00
C TYR A 332 -11.99 -6.75 1.75
N TYR A 333 -11.06 -7.70 1.81
CA TYR A 333 -9.65 -7.50 1.51
C TYR A 333 -9.23 -8.44 0.38
N ARG A 334 -8.30 -8.00 -0.46
CA ARG A 334 -7.64 -8.88 -1.44
C ARG A 334 -6.19 -8.47 -1.61
N THR A 335 -5.30 -9.45 -1.75
CA THR A 335 -3.90 -9.24 -2.14
C THR A 335 -3.59 -10.21 -3.27
N ASP A 336 -3.31 -9.67 -4.45
CA ASP A 336 -2.94 -10.44 -5.63
C ASP A 336 -1.42 -10.62 -5.63
N LEU A 337 -0.98 -11.86 -5.91
CA LEU A 337 0.42 -12.27 -5.80
C LEU A 337 0.91 -12.88 -7.11
N ALA A 338 2.22 -12.97 -7.26
CA ALA A 338 2.83 -13.92 -8.17
C ALA A 338 3.97 -14.65 -7.45
N LEU A 339 4.15 -15.91 -7.78
CA LEU A 339 5.31 -16.70 -7.39
C LEU A 339 6.43 -16.43 -8.38
N VAL A 340 7.60 -16.08 -7.85
CA VAL A 340 8.86 -15.95 -8.58
C VAL A 340 9.77 -17.07 -8.12
N GLN A 341 10.00 -18.07 -8.97
CA GLN A 341 10.96 -19.14 -8.73
C GLN A 341 12.27 -18.81 -9.44
N LEU A 342 13.39 -18.99 -8.74
CA LEU A 342 14.70 -18.56 -9.22
C LEU A 342 15.65 -19.76 -9.34
N GLY A 343 16.39 -19.77 -10.45
CA GLY A 343 17.37 -20.80 -10.79
C GLY A 343 18.64 -20.75 -9.95
N ASP A 344 19.67 -21.42 -10.43
CA ASP A 344 20.97 -21.50 -9.75
C ASP A 344 21.65 -20.13 -9.60
N GLY A 345 22.42 -19.96 -8.53
CA GLY A 345 23.12 -18.70 -8.23
C GLY A 345 22.23 -17.58 -7.68
N ALA A 346 20.93 -17.81 -7.55
CA ALA A 346 19.99 -16.84 -7.00
C ALA A 346 20.02 -16.75 -5.46
N GLY A 347 19.70 -15.56 -4.96
CA GLY A 347 19.54 -15.24 -3.55
C GLY A 347 18.14 -14.68 -3.27
N VAL A 348 17.59 -15.04 -2.12
CA VAL A 348 16.37 -14.46 -1.56
C VAL A 348 16.65 -14.10 -0.12
N ALA A 349 16.33 -12.87 0.25
CA ALA A 349 16.26 -12.43 1.64
C ALA A 349 14.80 -12.45 2.09
N ASN A 350 14.59 -13.00 3.29
CA ASN A 350 13.28 -13.08 3.92
C ASN A 350 12.68 -11.69 4.17
N THR A 351 11.39 -11.67 4.50
CA THR A 351 10.67 -10.46 4.86
C THR A 351 11.32 -9.78 6.08
N SER A 352 11.64 -8.51 5.92
CA SER A 352 12.07 -7.57 6.94
C SER A 352 11.06 -6.42 7.02
N GLN A 353 11.17 -5.61 8.07
CA GLN A 353 10.35 -4.41 8.25
C GLN A 353 11.20 -3.23 8.69
N GLU A 354 10.83 -2.04 8.21
CA GLU A 354 11.28 -0.78 8.77
C GLU A 354 10.12 -0.10 9.49
N GLU A 355 10.40 0.54 10.63
CA GLU A 355 9.43 1.35 11.36
C GLU A 355 9.91 2.79 11.43
N GLY A 356 9.06 3.69 10.94
CA GLY A 356 9.26 5.13 11.06
C GLY A 356 8.50 5.73 12.24
N ASN A 357 8.70 7.01 12.45
CA ASN A 357 7.95 7.81 13.41
C ASN A 357 7.57 9.13 12.77
N ILE A 358 6.29 9.44 12.72
CA ILE A 358 5.78 10.73 12.27
C ILE A 358 5.11 11.44 13.44
N CYS A 359 5.55 12.66 13.75
CA CYS A 359 4.92 13.49 14.78
C CYS A 359 4.94 14.97 14.40
N ASN A 360 3.76 15.52 14.10
CA ASN A 360 3.57 16.92 13.79
C ASN A 360 2.59 17.56 14.78
N ASN A 361 2.97 18.70 15.36
CA ASN A 361 2.04 19.49 16.17
C ASN A 361 0.98 20.13 15.28
N SER A 362 -0.21 20.35 15.83
CA SER A 362 -1.25 21.12 15.14
C SER A 362 -0.79 22.55 14.87
N SER A 363 -1.20 23.11 13.73
CA SER A 363 -1.02 24.53 13.45
C SER A 363 -1.77 25.41 14.46
N PRO A 364 -1.41 26.71 14.58
CA PRO A 364 -2.16 27.66 15.40
C PRO A 364 -3.63 27.85 14.99
N GLN A 365 -4.03 27.43 13.79
CA GLN A 365 -5.38 27.57 13.25
C GLN A 365 -6.31 26.43 13.70
N ALA A 366 -5.76 25.36 14.27
CA ALA A 366 -6.54 24.22 14.75
C ALA A 366 -7.50 24.64 15.89
N PRO A 367 -8.77 24.20 15.86
CA PRO A 367 -9.70 24.45 16.97
C PRO A 367 -9.10 24.00 18.31
N PRO A 368 -9.23 24.80 19.41
CA PRO A 368 -8.57 24.53 20.69
C PRO A 368 -8.83 23.14 21.25
N ILE A 369 -10.05 22.64 21.09
CA ILE A 369 -10.46 21.31 21.55
C ILE A 369 -9.89 20.17 20.71
N THR A 370 -9.31 20.45 19.55
CA THR A 370 -8.68 19.46 18.66
C THR A 370 -7.15 19.58 18.61
N THR A 371 -6.58 20.65 19.16
CA THR A 371 -5.15 20.94 19.05
C THR A 371 -4.27 19.83 19.65
N TRP A 372 -3.28 19.38 18.88
CA TRP A 372 -2.27 18.41 19.28
C TRP A 372 -0.91 19.11 19.49
N LYS A 373 -0.35 19.04 20.71
CA LYS A 373 0.94 19.65 21.09
C LYS A 373 1.90 18.65 21.76
N LYS A 374 1.85 17.39 21.34
CA LYS A 374 2.59 16.29 21.97
C LYS A 374 3.89 15.90 21.27
N CYS A 375 4.32 16.64 20.24
CA CYS A 375 5.62 16.47 19.59
C CYS A 375 6.62 17.53 20.12
N GLY A 376 7.92 17.21 20.14
CA GLY A 376 8.98 18.17 20.50
C GLY A 376 10.03 17.59 21.46
N THR A 377 10.42 18.37 22.47
CA THR A 377 11.53 18.05 23.38
C THR A 377 11.12 17.23 24.60
N GLY A 378 12.11 16.63 25.28
CA GLY A 378 11.91 15.79 26.47
C GLY A 378 11.50 14.36 26.09
N ASN A 379 10.51 13.80 26.80
CA ASN A 379 9.97 12.46 26.55
C ASN A 379 8.95 12.40 25.40
N LYS A 380 8.95 13.40 24.51
CA LYS A 380 8.03 13.50 23.38
C LYS A 380 8.71 13.00 22.11
N PRO A 381 7.97 12.43 21.15
CA PRO A 381 8.50 12.18 19.81
C PRO A 381 9.00 13.48 19.16
N PRO A 382 10.11 13.45 18.41
CA PRO A 382 10.64 14.63 17.75
C PRO A 382 9.60 15.20 16.78
N SER A 383 9.43 16.52 16.79
CA SER A 383 8.54 17.18 15.83
C SER A 383 9.19 17.16 14.46
N GLN A 384 8.42 16.79 13.44
CA GLN A 384 8.84 16.86 12.05
C GLN A 384 8.19 18.05 11.35
N SER A 385 8.66 18.33 10.14
CA SER A 385 8.11 19.36 9.24
C SER A 385 7.25 18.76 8.13
N GLN A 386 7.29 17.44 7.96
CA GLN A 386 6.60 16.71 6.89
C GLN A 386 5.85 15.51 7.48
N ASP A 387 4.76 15.10 6.83
CA ASP A 387 4.01 13.89 7.16
C ASP A 387 4.58 12.66 6.43
N MET A 388 5.90 12.55 6.40
CA MET A 388 6.66 11.56 5.66
C MET A 388 8.00 11.30 6.34
N ILE A 389 8.51 10.08 6.23
CA ILE A 389 9.83 9.67 6.69
C ILE A 389 10.51 8.82 5.61
N GLU A 390 11.82 8.97 5.53
CA GLU A 390 12.70 8.22 4.65
C GLU A 390 13.67 7.41 5.52
N ILE A 391 13.77 6.12 5.26
CA ILE A 391 14.63 5.19 6.00
C ILE A 391 15.51 4.44 5.02
N TYR A 392 16.82 4.56 5.18
CA TYR A 392 17.78 3.82 4.37
C TYR A 392 18.04 2.46 5.01
N THR A 393 17.76 1.37 4.27
CA THR A 393 17.98 0.01 4.75
C THR A 393 19.10 -0.68 3.97
N GLN A 394 19.70 -1.69 4.60
CA GLN A 394 20.69 -2.57 4.00
C GLN A 394 20.36 -4.02 4.32
N ILE A 395 20.49 -4.91 3.34
CA ILE A 395 20.39 -6.36 3.54
C ILE A 395 21.67 -7.02 3.02
N SER A 396 22.11 -8.09 3.68
CA SER A 396 23.12 -8.98 3.12
C SER A 396 22.68 -10.44 3.21
N SER A 397 23.09 -11.25 2.24
CA SER A 397 22.83 -12.69 2.22
C SER A 397 23.46 -13.48 3.37
N SER A 398 24.38 -12.88 4.14
CA SER A 398 25.05 -13.52 5.27
C SER A 398 24.32 -13.36 6.60
N GLU A 399 23.28 -12.52 6.66
CA GLU A 399 22.43 -12.39 7.86
C GLU A 399 21.45 -13.57 7.97
N LYS A 400 21.90 -14.64 8.63
CA LYS A 400 20.97 -15.60 9.23
C LYS A 400 20.11 -14.83 10.24
N GLY A 401 18.82 -14.73 9.94
CA GLY A 401 17.86 -13.84 10.60
C GLY A 401 18.04 -13.70 12.12
N ARG A 402 18.19 -12.45 12.57
CA ARG A 402 17.78 -12.09 13.93
C ARG A 402 16.27 -11.96 13.92
N SER A 403 15.58 -13.00 14.39
CA SER A 403 14.20 -12.89 14.84
C SER A 403 14.12 -11.80 15.92
N LEU A 404 13.31 -10.76 15.68
CA LEU A 404 12.89 -9.80 16.71
C LEU A 404 11.42 -10.03 17.06
#